data_AF-A0A5N7Z9G3-F1
#
_entry.id   AF-A0A5N7Z9G3-F1
#
_cell.length_a   1.000
_cell.length_b   1.000
_cell.length_c   1.000
_cell.angle_alpha   90.00
_cell.angle_beta   90.00
_cell.angle_gamma   90.00
#
_symmetry.space_group_name_H-M   'P 1'
#
loop_
_entity.id
_entity.type
_entity.pdbx_description
1 polymer ?
#
loop_
_entity_poly.entity_id
_entity_poly.type
_entity_poly.pdbx_seq_one_letter_code
_entity_poly.pdbx_strand_id
1 'polypeptide(L)'
;MAQQELNRFYTDLLQDIRSEQLSNEEGGSLEQLFTNQAIVLLSEGGETADVRISFHESIVPRNRHKINAYAIADNYETLDLFVTVFKCTEEPIRVQKSDIDNAAKLLLSFLKKADNREYADSLEESSEIFDFAHTLNASVELRENLVRINIFILTDGIYNG
;
A
#
# COMPACT_ATOMS: atom_id res chain seq x y z
N MET A 1 21.65 -21.92 -4.65
CA MET A 1 20.96 -22.00 -3.35
C MET A 1 20.07 -20.79 -3.17
N ALA A 2 20.58 -19.60 -2.83
CA ALA A 2 19.73 -18.39 -2.62
C ALA A 2 18.77 -18.03 -3.78
N GLN A 3 19.23 -18.05 -5.05
CA GLN A 3 18.35 -17.75 -6.19
C GLN A 3 17.22 -18.79 -6.38
N GLN A 4 17.49 -20.06 -6.07
CA GLN A 4 16.49 -21.12 -6.18
C GLN A 4 15.45 -21.02 -5.07
N GLU A 5 15.89 -20.64 -3.87
CA GLU A 5 15.00 -20.38 -2.73
C GLU A 5 14.09 -19.17 -3.00
N LEU A 6 14.64 -18.09 -3.56
CA LEU A 6 13.85 -16.91 -3.95
C LEU A 6 12.80 -17.25 -5.02
N ASN A 7 13.18 -18.00 -6.06
CA ASN A 7 12.24 -18.38 -7.12
C ASN A 7 11.13 -19.31 -6.59
N ARG A 8 11.47 -20.21 -5.67
CA ARG A 8 10.49 -21.07 -5.01
C ARG A 8 9.54 -20.25 -4.15
N PHE A 9 10.05 -19.37 -3.30
CA PHE A 9 9.24 -18.46 -2.51
C PHE A 9 8.28 -17.63 -3.38
N TYR A 10 8.76 -17.07 -4.49
CA TYR A 10 7.91 -16.32 -5.42
C TYR A 10 6.79 -17.17 -6.02
N THR A 11 7.11 -18.40 -6.42
CA THR A 11 6.13 -19.32 -7.00
C THR A 11 5.08 -19.73 -5.98
N ASP A 12 5.51 -20.08 -4.78
CA ASP A 12 4.64 -20.47 -3.66
C ASP A 12 3.71 -19.28 -3.31
N LEU A 13 4.27 -18.07 -3.16
CA LEU A 13 3.51 -16.84 -2.91
C LEU A 13 2.42 -16.58 -3.96
N LEU A 14 2.76 -16.67 -5.25
CA LEU A 14 1.78 -16.46 -6.32
C LEU A 14 0.72 -17.56 -6.40
N GLN A 15 1.09 -18.81 -6.06
CA GLN A 15 0.12 -19.90 -5.99
C GLN A 15 -0.86 -19.69 -4.85
N ASP A 16 -0.38 -19.26 -3.68
CA ASP A 16 -1.23 -18.96 -2.52
C ASP A 16 -2.21 -17.83 -2.86
N ILE A 17 -1.71 -16.71 -3.41
CA ILE A 17 -2.54 -15.57 -3.82
C ILE A 17 -3.63 -15.99 -4.84
N ARG A 18 -3.27 -16.82 -5.83
CA ARG A 18 -4.24 -17.31 -6.84
C ARG A 18 -5.27 -18.26 -6.22
N SER A 19 -4.83 -19.11 -5.29
CA SER A 19 -5.71 -20.06 -4.62
C SER A 19 -6.70 -19.32 -3.71
N GLU A 20 -6.22 -18.31 -2.99
CA GLU A 20 -7.04 -17.42 -2.18
C GLU A 20 -8.08 -16.70 -3.05
N GLN A 21 -7.68 -16.12 -4.18
CA GLN A 21 -8.60 -15.45 -5.11
C GLN A 21 -9.75 -16.36 -5.58
N LEU A 22 -9.46 -17.64 -5.85
CA LEU A 22 -10.47 -18.61 -6.29
C LEU A 22 -11.42 -19.02 -5.16
N SER A 23 -10.97 -18.99 -3.91
CA SER A 23 -11.75 -19.38 -2.74
C SER A 23 -12.49 -18.22 -2.07
N ASN A 24 -12.10 -16.98 -2.33
CA ASN A 24 -12.65 -15.81 -1.67
C ASN A 24 -14.02 -15.43 -2.25
N GLU A 25 -15.08 -15.65 -1.47
CA GLU A 25 -16.46 -15.36 -1.86
C GLU A 25 -16.75 -13.86 -2.03
N GLU A 26 -16.00 -13.01 -1.35
CA GLU A 26 -16.10 -11.54 -1.46
C GLU A 26 -15.31 -10.99 -2.67
N GLY A 27 -14.52 -11.83 -3.31
CA GLY A 27 -13.64 -11.45 -4.41
C GLY A 27 -12.41 -10.65 -3.95
N GLY A 28 -11.66 -10.12 -4.91
CA GLY A 28 -10.42 -9.38 -4.67
C GLY A 28 -9.50 -9.47 -5.86
N SER A 29 -8.86 -8.36 -6.23
CA SER A 29 -7.82 -8.38 -7.26
C SER A 29 -6.57 -9.07 -6.70
N LEU A 30 -5.78 -9.70 -7.57
CA LEU A 30 -4.50 -10.31 -7.19
C LEU A 30 -3.55 -9.31 -6.53
N GLU A 31 -3.62 -8.03 -6.91
CA GLU A 31 -2.83 -6.97 -6.28
C GLU A 31 -3.23 -6.74 -4.82
N GLN A 32 -4.53 -6.78 -4.51
CA GLN A 32 -5.03 -6.59 -3.14
C GLN A 32 -4.56 -7.72 -2.23
N LEU A 33 -4.70 -8.97 -2.69
CA LEU A 33 -4.23 -10.15 -1.98
C LEU A 33 -2.71 -10.13 -1.78
N PHE A 34 -1.96 -9.76 -2.83
CA PHE A 34 -0.51 -9.55 -2.71
C PHE A 34 -0.16 -8.49 -1.65
N THR A 35 -0.87 -7.37 -1.64
CA THR A 35 -0.64 -6.29 -0.66
C THR A 35 -0.86 -6.80 0.76
N ASN A 36 -1.95 -7.54 1.01
CA ASN A 36 -2.25 -8.13 2.31
C ASN A 36 -1.11 -9.06 2.76
N GLN A 37 -0.70 -9.98 1.89
CA GLN A 37 0.36 -10.93 2.21
C GLN A 37 1.71 -10.25 2.46
N ALA A 38 2.05 -9.23 1.65
CA ALA A 38 3.27 -8.46 1.84
C ALA A 38 3.25 -7.68 3.18
N ILE A 39 2.11 -7.13 3.58
CA ILE A 39 1.94 -6.46 4.88
C ILE A 39 2.09 -7.44 6.05
N VAL A 40 1.54 -8.64 5.93
CA VAL A 40 1.74 -9.71 6.94
C VAL A 40 3.23 -10.00 7.12
N LEU A 41 3.96 -10.22 6.01
CA LEU A 41 5.39 -10.48 6.05
C LEU A 41 6.18 -9.32 6.70
N LEU A 42 5.84 -8.07 6.38
CA LEU A 42 6.48 -6.90 6.99
C LEU A 42 6.17 -6.79 8.48
N SER A 43 4.94 -7.10 8.89
CA SER A 43 4.51 -7.06 10.29
C SER A 43 5.19 -8.16 11.12
N GLU A 44 5.26 -9.38 10.58
CA GLU A 44 5.99 -10.50 11.19
C GLU A 44 7.50 -10.23 11.31
N GLY A 45 8.06 -9.47 10.36
CA GLY A 45 9.43 -8.98 10.39
C GLY A 45 9.67 -7.83 11.38
N GLY A 46 8.61 -7.23 11.93
CA GLY A 46 8.69 -6.07 12.82
C GLY A 46 9.01 -4.74 12.11
N GLU A 47 8.83 -4.67 10.79
CA GLU A 47 9.08 -3.47 9.99
C GLU A 47 7.93 -2.45 10.09
N THR A 48 6.72 -2.91 10.41
CA THR A 48 5.52 -2.09 10.61
C THR A 48 4.55 -2.81 11.56
N ALA A 49 3.57 -2.08 12.10
CA ALA A 49 2.55 -2.61 13.00
C ALA A 49 1.22 -1.88 12.77
N ASP A 50 0.11 -2.53 13.13
CA ASP A 50 -1.24 -1.95 13.10
C ASP A 50 -1.64 -1.36 11.73
N VAL A 51 -1.19 -2.03 10.66
CA VAL A 51 -1.49 -1.63 9.28
C VAL A 51 -2.97 -1.86 8.97
N ARG A 52 -3.62 -0.81 8.45
CA ARG A 52 -4.98 -0.83 7.93
C ARG A 52 -4.94 -0.90 6.41
N ILE A 53 -5.55 -1.95 5.87
CA ILE A 53 -5.78 -2.10 4.44
C ILE A 53 -6.80 -1.06 3.98
N SER A 54 -6.48 -0.33 2.91
CA SER A 54 -7.33 0.73 2.39
C SER A 54 -7.01 0.97 0.93
N PHE A 55 -7.76 0.30 0.05
CA PHE A 55 -7.52 0.38 -1.39
C PHE A 55 -8.23 1.59 -1.97
N HIS A 56 -7.47 2.62 -2.31
CA HIS A 56 -8.00 3.81 -2.94
C HIS A 56 -7.14 4.24 -4.13
N GLU A 57 -7.74 4.25 -5.31
CA GLU A 57 -7.09 4.69 -6.54
C GLU A 57 -8.00 5.62 -7.34
N SER A 58 -7.40 6.65 -7.91
CA SER A 58 -8.01 7.43 -8.97
C SER A 58 -7.15 7.39 -10.22
N ILE A 59 -7.77 7.01 -11.34
CA ILE A 59 -7.15 7.01 -12.67
C ILE A 59 -7.48 8.28 -13.46
N VAL A 60 -8.24 9.22 -12.87
CA VAL A 60 -8.70 10.43 -13.54
C VAL A 60 -7.49 11.29 -13.94
N PRO A 61 -7.37 11.69 -15.23
CA PRO A 61 -6.29 12.55 -15.69
C PRO A 61 -6.19 13.82 -14.84
N ARG A 62 -4.96 14.22 -14.46
CA ARG A 62 -4.65 15.36 -13.56
C ARG A 62 -5.09 15.21 -12.10
N ASN A 63 -5.70 14.08 -11.71
CA ASN A 63 -6.06 13.76 -10.33
C ASN A 63 -5.66 12.30 -10.02
N ARG A 64 -4.58 11.81 -10.62
CA ARG A 64 -4.13 10.43 -10.42
C ARG A 64 -3.47 10.28 -9.05
N HIS A 65 -3.92 9.29 -8.29
CA HIS A 65 -3.37 8.98 -6.98
C HIS A 65 -3.71 7.54 -6.59
N LYS A 66 -2.92 6.95 -5.71
CA LYS A 66 -3.08 5.56 -5.28
C LYS A 66 -2.53 5.36 -3.88
N ILE A 67 -3.25 4.60 -3.07
CA ILE A 67 -2.82 4.06 -1.78
C ILE A 67 -3.43 2.66 -1.63
N ASN A 68 -2.69 1.76 -0.99
CA ASN A 68 -3.14 0.38 -0.76
C ASN A 68 -3.33 0.08 0.73
N ALA A 69 -2.55 0.72 1.61
CA ALA A 69 -2.68 0.60 3.05
C ALA A 69 -1.99 1.77 3.76
N TYR A 70 -2.24 1.92 5.06
CA TYR A 70 -1.58 2.88 5.93
C TYR A 70 -1.47 2.35 7.36
N ALA A 71 -0.53 2.88 8.14
CA ALA A 71 -0.49 2.70 9.59
C ALA A 71 -0.17 4.03 10.27
N ILE A 72 -0.82 4.30 11.39
CA ILE A 72 -0.54 5.47 12.24
C ILE A 72 -0.04 4.91 13.55
N ALA A 73 1.20 5.25 13.93
CA ALA A 73 1.74 4.83 15.21
C ALA A 73 0.92 5.40 16.37
N ASP A 74 0.75 4.63 17.45
CA ASP A 74 -0.04 5.03 18.63
C ASP A 74 0.41 6.36 19.25
N ASN A 75 1.70 6.69 19.14
CA ASN A 75 2.26 7.95 19.63
C ASN A 75 2.09 9.11 18.64
N TYR A 76 1.47 8.87 17.49
CA TYR A 76 1.26 9.80 16.40
C TYR A 76 2.53 10.42 15.79
N GLU A 77 3.70 9.83 16.04
CA GLU A 77 4.97 10.36 15.53
C GLU A 77 5.32 9.86 14.12
N THR A 78 4.77 8.71 13.74
CA THR A 78 5.08 8.04 12.47
C THR A 78 3.82 7.66 11.72
N LEU A 79 3.83 7.96 10.42
CA LEU A 79 2.82 7.55 9.45
C LEU A 79 3.48 6.65 8.40
N ASP A 80 3.05 5.40 8.31
CA ASP A 80 3.47 4.48 7.28
C ASP A 80 2.42 4.46 6.16
N LEU A 81 2.86 4.64 4.92
CA LEU A 81 2.00 4.63 3.74
C LEU A 81 2.48 3.57 2.76
N PHE A 82 1.56 2.78 2.23
CA PHE A 82 1.87 1.65 1.35
C PHE A 82 1.27 1.84 -0.03
N VAL A 83 2.06 1.58 -1.07
CA VAL A 83 1.62 1.52 -2.47
C VAL A 83 2.20 0.31 -3.16
N THR A 84 1.37 -0.36 -3.96
CA THR A 84 1.73 -1.63 -4.60
C THR A 84 2.01 -1.46 -6.09
N VAL A 85 3.14 -2.01 -6.54
CA VAL A 85 3.55 -2.21 -7.93
C VAL A 85 3.59 -3.71 -8.21
N PHE A 86 2.48 -4.23 -8.70
CA PHE A 86 2.30 -5.67 -8.94
C PHE A 86 2.37 -6.00 -10.44
N LYS A 87 3.22 -6.95 -10.82
CA LYS A 87 3.46 -7.37 -12.22
C LYS A 87 2.77 -8.69 -12.55
N CYS A 88 2.62 -9.58 -11.58
CA CYS A 88 1.95 -10.88 -11.70
C CYS A 88 2.49 -11.74 -12.85
N THR A 89 3.81 -11.84 -12.98
CA THR A 89 4.47 -12.64 -14.02
C THR A 89 4.83 -14.05 -13.53
N GLU A 90 5.12 -14.99 -14.44
CA GLU A 90 5.52 -16.36 -14.05
C GLU A 90 6.86 -16.40 -13.31
N GLU A 91 7.76 -15.49 -13.63
CA GLU A 91 9.04 -15.29 -12.94
C GLU A 91 9.16 -13.81 -12.49
N PRO A 92 9.93 -13.51 -11.42
CA PRO A 92 10.13 -12.13 -11.00
C PRO A 92 10.81 -11.30 -12.10
N ILE A 93 10.13 -10.27 -12.59
CA ILE A 93 10.70 -9.38 -13.60
C ILE A 93 11.31 -8.13 -12.96
N ARG A 94 12.22 -7.50 -13.68
CA ARG A 94 12.81 -6.23 -13.25
C ARG A 94 11.75 -5.13 -13.17
N VAL A 95 11.67 -4.49 -12.01
CA VAL A 95 10.91 -3.25 -11.80
C VAL A 95 11.80 -2.07 -12.19
N GLN A 96 11.30 -1.21 -13.07
CA GLN A 96 12.05 -0.04 -13.51
C GLN A 96 12.00 1.05 -12.44
N LYS A 97 13.06 1.86 -12.35
CA LYS A 97 13.05 3.05 -11.49
C LYS A 97 11.85 3.96 -11.76
N SER A 98 11.43 4.07 -13.02
CA SER A 98 10.23 4.84 -13.39
C SER A 98 8.94 4.29 -12.76
N ASP A 99 8.83 2.98 -12.55
CA ASP A 99 7.67 2.37 -11.89
C ASP A 99 7.64 2.73 -10.40
N ILE A 100 8.80 2.65 -9.74
CA ILE A 100 8.99 3.05 -8.33
C ILE A 100 8.71 4.55 -8.15
N ASP A 101 9.32 5.39 -8.98
CA ASP A 101 9.13 6.84 -8.95
C ASP A 101 7.65 7.22 -9.18
N ASN A 102 6.97 6.50 -10.08
CA ASN A 102 5.56 6.74 -10.34
C ASN A 102 4.67 6.30 -9.18
N ALA A 103 4.93 5.14 -8.57
CA ALA A 103 4.20 4.67 -7.39
C ALA A 103 4.33 5.66 -6.23
N ALA A 104 5.55 6.11 -5.94
CA ALA A 104 5.80 7.15 -4.94
C ALA A 104 5.05 8.45 -5.26
N LYS A 105 5.06 8.90 -6.52
CA LYS A 105 4.32 10.10 -6.95
C LYS A 105 2.82 9.96 -6.76
N LEU A 106 2.24 8.79 -7.06
CA LEU A 106 0.81 8.54 -6.88
C LEU A 106 0.41 8.59 -5.40
N LEU A 107 1.23 8.00 -4.53
CA LEU A 107 1.00 8.01 -3.09
C LEU A 107 1.18 9.40 -2.47
N LEU A 108 2.22 10.14 -2.89
CA LEU A 108 2.41 11.53 -2.47
C LEU A 108 1.28 12.45 -2.96
N SER A 109 0.73 12.17 -4.15
CA SER A 109 -0.43 12.90 -4.67
C SER A 109 -1.67 12.61 -3.85
N PHE A 110 -1.86 11.35 -3.42
CA PHE A 110 -2.90 10.99 -2.47
C PHE A 110 -2.73 11.73 -1.14
N LEU A 111 -1.55 11.67 -0.52
CA LEU A 111 -1.29 12.30 0.78
C LEU A 111 -1.59 13.80 0.78
N LYS A 112 -1.12 14.53 -0.25
CA LYS A 112 -1.42 15.97 -0.41
C LYS A 112 -2.90 16.26 -0.55
N LYS A 113 -3.63 15.33 -1.15
CA LYS A 113 -5.07 15.45 -1.36
C LYS A 113 -5.84 15.12 -0.08
N ALA A 114 -5.43 14.06 0.61
CA ALA A 114 -5.99 13.64 1.88
C ALA A 114 -5.88 14.75 2.94
N ASP A 115 -4.82 15.56 2.94
CA ASP A 115 -4.68 16.73 3.83
C ASP A 115 -5.58 17.93 3.45
N ASN A 116 -6.30 17.86 2.32
CA ASN A 116 -7.28 18.87 1.96
C ASN A 116 -8.65 18.53 2.61
N ARG A 117 -9.13 19.44 3.46
CA ARG A 117 -10.40 19.30 4.17
C ARG A 117 -11.61 19.11 3.25
N GLU A 118 -11.70 19.85 2.16
CA GLU A 118 -12.82 19.74 1.21
C GLU A 118 -12.84 18.35 0.55
N TYR A 119 -11.67 17.77 0.30
CA TYR A 119 -11.60 16.41 -0.22
C TYR A 119 -12.01 15.39 0.83
N ALA A 120 -11.51 15.50 2.06
CA ALA A 120 -11.88 14.59 3.15
C ALA A 120 -13.40 14.60 3.40
N ASP A 121 -14.02 15.79 3.39
CA ASP A 121 -15.46 15.96 3.56
C ASP A 121 -16.28 15.46 2.35
N SER A 122 -15.64 15.31 1.19
CA SER A 122 -16.28 14.79 -0.04
C SER A 122 -16.25 13.26 -0.15
N LEU A 123 -15.48 12.57 0.71
CA LEU A 123 -15.38 11.12 0.70
C LEU A 123 -16.65 10.48 1.26
N GLU A 124 -17.05 9.35 0.69
CA GLU A 124 -18.15 8.55 1.23
C GLU A 124 -17.72 7.94 2.57
N GLU A 125 -18.55 8.10 3.61
CA GLU A 125 -18.27 7.57 4.96
C GLU A 125 -18.06 6.04 4.99
N SER A 126 -18.66 5.33 4.03
CA SER A 126 -18.49 3.88 3.87
C SER A 126 -17.18 3.48 3.17
N SER A 127 -16.40 4.45 2.67
CA SER A 127 -15.14 4.14 1.98
C SER A 127 -14.02 3.85 2.98
N GLU A 128 -13.19 2.84 2.68
CA GLU A 128 -12.07 2.43 3.55
C GLU A 128 -11.05 3.54 3.81
N ILE A 129 -11.03 4.57 2.96
CA ILE A 129 -10.08 5.68 3.05
C ILE A 129 -10.61 6.87 3.85
N PHE A 130 -11.91 6.88 4.15
CA PHE A 130 -12.58 7.96 4.88
C PHE A 130 -11.93 8.20 6.24
N ASP A 131 -11.79 7.14 7.04
CA ASP A 131 -11.19 7.20 8.37
C ASP A 131 -9.79 7.80 8.36
N PHE A 132 -8.98 7.44 7.36
CA PHE A 132 -7.64 7.96 7.20
C PHE A 132 -7.64 9.46 6.90
N ALA A 133 -8.38 9.87 5.85
CA ALA A 133 -8.44 11.26 5.44
C ALA A 133 -9.04 12.16 6.54
N HIS A 134 -10.03 11.66 7.27
CA HIS A 134 -10.61 12.36 8.41
C HIS A 134 -9.62 12.47 9.57
N THR A 135 -8.94 11.38 9.93
CA THR A 135 -7.91 11.40 10.99
C THR A 135 -6.80 12.38 10.66
N LEU A 136 -6.31 12.38 9.41
CA LEU A 136 -5.27 13.29 8.95
C LEU A 136 -5.69 14.78 9.04
N ASN A 137 -6.98 15.08 8.85
CA ASN A 137 -7.50 16.45 8.92
C ASN A 137 -7.90 16.91 10.33
N ALA A 138 -8.53 16.01 11.10
CA ALA A 138 -9.19 16.34 12.34
C ALA A 138 -8.31 16.14 13.58
N SER A 139 -7.32 15.23 13.51
CA SER A 139 -6.44 14.95 14.66
C SER A 139 -5.39 16.04 14.82
N VAL A 140 -5.57 16.88 15.84
CA VAL A 140 -4.57 17.87 16.26
C VAL A 140 -3.29 17.17 16.72
N GLU A 141 -3.43 16.07 17.47
CA GLU A 141 -2.30 15.30 17.99
C GLU A 141 -1.43 14.73 16.86
N LEU A 142 -2.05 14.17 15.81
CA LEU A 142 -1.31 13.72 14.63
C LEU A 142 -0.60 14.87 13.93
N ARG A 143 -1.26 16.01 13.75
CA ARG A 143 -0.66 17.17 13.06
C ARG A 143 0.49 17.80 13.85
N GLU A 144 0.42 17.81 15.17
CA GLU A 144 1.44 18.40 16.03
C GLU A 144 2.60 17.45 16.33
N ASN A 145 2.35 16.14 16.42
CA ASN A 145 3.35 15.15 16.80
C ASN A 145 4.00 14.42 15.62
N LEU A 146 3.44 14.49 14.40
CA LEU A 146 3.99 13.77 13.25
C LEU A 146 5.41 14.22 12.92
N VAL A 147 6.38 13.32 13.11
CA VAL A 147 7.80 13.55 12.85
C VAL A 147 8.26 12.90 11.55
N ARG A 148 7.66 11.75 11.18
CA ARG A 148 8.12 10.95 10.05
C ARG A 148 6.96 10.39 9.23
N ILE A 149 7.12 10.42 7.91
CA ILE A 149 6.29 9.67 6.97
C ILE A 149 7.17 8.66 6.26
N ASN A 150 6.86 7.38 6.41
CA ASN A 150 7.50 6.31 5.67
C ASN A 150 6.65 5.95 4.44
N ILE A 151 7.32 5.74 3.32
CA ILE A 151 6.68 5.27 2.08
C ILE A 151 7.22 3.89 1.77
N PHE A 152 6.34 2.89 1.84
CA PHE A 152 6.60 1.51 1.47
C PHE A 152 6.07 1.26 0.06
N ILE A 153 6.96 0.82 -0.83
CA ILE A 153 6.59 0.42 -2.19
C ILE A 153 6.70 -1.09 -2.27
N LEU A 154 5.56 -1.76 -2.33
CA LEU A 154 5.46 -3.21 -2.37
C LEU A 154 5.54 -3.68 -3.81
N THR A 155 6.33 -4.71 -4.10
CA THR A 155 6.41 -5.28 -5.44
C THR A 155 6.75 -6.76 -5.41
N ASP A 156 6.22 -7.49 -6.39
CA ASP A 156 6.53 -8.88 -6.68
C ASP A 156 7.73 -9.01 -7.65
N GLY A 157 8.27 -7.90 -8.14
CA GLY A 157 9.42 -7.88 -9.04
C GLY A 157 10.76 -7.62 -8.35
N ILE A 158 11.82 -7.56 -9.16
CA ILE A 158 13.20 -7.30 -8.71
C ILE A 158 13.57 -5.84 -8.96
N TYR A 159 14.01 -5.13 -7.92
CA TYR A 159 14.58 -3.78 -8.02
C TYR A 159 16.05 -3.78 -7.59
N ASN A 160 16.95 -3.29 -8.47
CA ASN A 160 18.40 -3.36 -8.26
C ASN A 160 19.05 -2.06 -7.76
N GLY A 161 18.28 -1.01 -7.46
CA GLY A 161 18.82 0.31 -7.08
C GLY A 161 19.05 1.23 -8.28
#